data_AF-A0A382JGI7-F1
#
_entry.id   AF-A0A382JGI7-F1
#
_cell.length_a   1.000
_cell.length_b   1.000
_cell.length_c   1.000
_cell.angle_alpha   90.00
_cell.angle_beta   90.00
_cell.angle_gamma   90.00
#
_symmetry.space_group_name_H-M   'P 1'
#
loop_
_entity.id
_entity.type
_entity.pdbx_description
1 polymer ?
#
loop_
_entity_poly.entity_id
_entity_poly.type
_entity_poly.pdbx_seq_one_letter_code
_entity_poly.pdbx_strand_id
1 'polypeptide(L)'
;MLLLAFSITDPDGMTRDETVHILSRHFDTKEHCITFVQDWSGTIQDRGLETVQGMLAEGWRVSLSEIGCSVNPATSIETISVVKFQPEEEQDAPEPSE
;
A
#
# COMPACT_ATOMS: atom_id res chain seq x y z
N MET A 1 12.70 4.39 -8.19
CA MET A 1 11.89 3.28 -7.66
C MET A 1 10.61 3.20 -8.47
N LEU A 2 10.11 2.00 -8.78
CA LEU A 2 8.75 1.84 -9.31
C LEU A 2 7.74 2.09 -8.18
N LEU A 3 6.80 2.98 -8.44
CA LEU A 3 5.68 3.35 -7.58
C LEU A 3 4.38 2.80 -8.17
N LEU A 4 3.59 2.14 -7.33
CA LEU A 4 2.20 1.78 -7.63
C LEU A 4 1.32 2.45 -6.58
N ALA A 5 0.32 3.21 -7.03
CA ALA A 5 -0.66 3.86 -6.17
C ALA A 5 -2.02 3.21 -6.38
N PHE A 6 -2.63 2.76 -5.30
CA PHE A 6 -3.93 2.10 -5.31
C PHE A 6 -4.94 2.89 -4.50
N SER A 7 -6.14 3.07 -5.04
CA SER A 7 -7.30 3.63 -4.35
C SER A 7 -8.23 2.52 -3.90
N ILE A 8 -8.74 2.64 -2.67
CA ILE A 8 -9.60 1.64 -2.05
C ILE A 8 -11.03 2.17 -1.97
N THR A 9 -11.98 1.33 -2.39
CA THR A 9 -13.42 1.60 -2.29
C THR A 9 -14.04 0.60 -1.33
N ASP A 10 -14.83 1.10 -0.39
CA ASP A 10 -15.52 0.27 0.58
C ASP A 10 -16.73 -0.47 -0.04
N PRO A 11 -17.33 -1.43 0.68
CA PRO A 11 -18.48 -2.18 0.18
C PRO A 11 -19.71 -1.31 -0.12
N ASP A 12 -19.83 -0.14 0.51
CA ASP A 12 -20.92 0.82 0.29
C ASP A 12 -20.69 1.69 -0.96
N GLY A 13 -19.53 1.53 -1.61
CA GLY A 13 -19.17 2.22 -2.84
C GLY A 13 -18.49 3.58 -2.61
N MET A 14 -18.13 3.92 -1.38
CA MET A 14 -17.36 5.12 -1.09
C MET A 14 -15.87 4.85 -1.30
N THR A 15 -15.27 5.60 -2.22
CA THR A 15 -13.82 5.63 -2.37
C THR A 15 -13.23 6.38 -1.18
N ARG A 16 -12.36 5.71 -0.44
CA ARG A 16 -11.62 6.34 0.64
C ARG A 16 -10.46 7.13 0.03
N ASP A 17 -10.10 8.25 0.66
CA ASP A 17 -8.91 9.05 0.29
C ASP A 17 -7.59 8.32 0.61
N GLU A 18 -7.65 7.05 1.01
CA GLU A 18 -6.51 6.20 1.28
C GLU A 18 -5.88 5.76 -0.05
N THR A 19 -4.69 6.29 -0.32
CA THR A 19 -3.84 5.84 -1.43
C THR A 19 -2.67 5.05 -0.89
N VAL A 20 -2.57 3.77 -1.28
CA VAL A 20 -1.46 2.90 -0.87
C VAL A 20 -0.34 3.00 -1.89
N HIS A 21 0.81 3.48 -1.45
CA HIS A 21 2.03 3.57 -2.26
C HIS A 21 2.93 2.36 -2.04
N ILE A 22 3.14 1.56 -3.09
CA ILE A 22 4.02 0.39 -3.06
C ILE A 22 5.28 0.68 -3.88
N LEU A 23 6.44 0.51 -3.25
CA LEU A 23 7.74 0.62 -3.90
C LEU A 23 8.29 -0.76 -4.20
N SER A 24 8.18 -1.20 -5.44
CA SER A 24 8.42 -2.60 -5.80
C SER A 24 9.83 -2.87 -6.31
N ARG A 25 10.49 -1.88 -6.93
CA ARG A 25 11.78 -2.11 -7.60
C ARG A 25 12.66 -0.87 -7.67
N HIS A 26 13.96 -1.07 -7.44
CA HIS A 26 15.00 -0.07 -7.68
C HIS A 26 15.44 -0.06 -9.15
N PHE A 27 15.73 1.13 -9.65
CA PHE A 27 16.28 1.36 -10.99
C PHE A 27 17.40 2.39 -10.87
N ASP A 28 18.54 2.10 -11.48
CA ASP A 28 19.72 2.97 -11.43
C ASP A 28 19.51 4.29 -12.19
N THR A 29 18.66 4.27 -13.22
CA THR A 29 18.33 5.45 -14.03
C THR A 29 16.82 5.63 -14.17
N LYS A 30 16.40 6.90 -14.30
CA LYS A 30 15.00 7.25 -14.55
C LYS A 30 14.50 6.68 -15.88
N GLU A 31 15.34 6.70 -16.91
CA GLU A 31 15.01 6.20 -18.24
C GLU A 31 14.64 4.70 -18.20
N HIS A 32 15.46 3.86 -17.56
CA HIS A 32 15.16 2.43 -17.42
C HIS A 32 13.86 2.17 -16.66
N CYS A 33 13.55 2.98 -15.65
CA CYS A 33 12.28 2.87 -14.95
C CYS A 33 11.09 3.22 -15.85
N ILE A 34 11.18 4.29 -16.63
CA ILE A 34 10.11 4.71 -17.55
C ILE A 34 9.88 3.65 -18.62
N THR A 35 10.94 3.15 -19.25
CA THR A 35 10.85 2.08 -20.25
C THR A 35 10.20 0.84 -19.65
N PHE A 36 10.61 0.43 -18.43
CA PHE A 36 9.99 -0.70 -17.76
C PHE A 36 8.48 -0.48 -17.51
N VAL A 37 8.08 0.71 -17.04
CA VAL A 37 6.67 1.03 -16.83
C VAL A 37 5.90 0.96 -18.15
N GLN A 38 6.45 1.49 -19.25
CA GLN A 38 5.80 1.46 -20.55
C GLN A 38 5.61 0.01 -21.04
N ASP A 39 6.68 -0.79 -20.97
CA ASP A 39 6.69 -2.17 -21.46
C ASP A 39 5.80 -3.11 -20.63
N TRP A 40 5.67 -2.85 -19.32
CA TRP A 40 5.02 -3.77 -18.38
C TRP A 40 3.72 -3.24 -17.78
N SER A 41 3.29 -2.01 -18.11
CA SER A 41 2.11 -1.36 -17.53
C SER A 41 0.87 -2.25 -17.48
N GLY A 42 0.54 -2.95 -18.57
CA GLY A 42 -0.61 -3.87 -18.63
C GLY A 42 -0.44 -5.07 -17.68
N THR A 43 0.72 -5.71 -17.68
CA THR A 43 0.98 -6.85 -16.77
C THR A 43 1.00 -6.42 -15.30
N ILE A 44 1.51 -5.22 -15.02
CA ILE A 44 1.53 -4.62 -13.68
C ILE A 44 0.11 -4.30 -13.22
N GLN A 45 -0.73 -3.76 -14.12
CA GLN A 45 -2.14 -3.53 -13.84
C GLN A 45 -2.84 -4.83 -13.49
N ASP A 46 -2.73 -5.84 -14.33
CA ASP A 46 -3.48 -7.08 -14.12
C ASP A 46 -3.04 -7.82 -12.85
N ARG A 47 -1.74 -8.15 -12.73
CA ARG A 47 -1.23 -8.95 -11.62
C ARG A 47 -1.13 -8.17 -10.31
N GLY A 48 -0.74 -6.90 -10.39
CA GLY A 48 -0.63 -6.04 -9.22
C GLY A 48 -1.99 -5.79 -8.59
N LEU A 49 -3.01 -5.50 -9.41
CA LEU A 49 -4.37 -5.29 -8.93
C LEU A 49 -4.96 -6.55 -8.31
N GLU A 50 -4.85 -7.71 -8.97
CA GLU A 50 -5.36 -8.99 -8.46
C GLU A 50 -4.73 -9.34 -7.11
N THR A 51 -3.42 -9.14 -6.97
CA THR A 51 -2.71 -9.41 -5.72
C THR A 51 -3.22 -8.52 -4.59
N VAL A 52 -3.34 -7.21 -4.81
CA VAL A 52 -3.83 -6.27 -3.78
C VAL A 52 -5.30 -6.53 -3.48
N GLN A 53 -6.11 -6.84 -4.49
CA GLN A 53 -7.53 -7.18 -4.33
C GLN A 53 -7.72 -8.42 -3.45
N GLY A 54 -6.85 -9.43 -3.59
CA GLY A 54 -6.88 -10.64 -2.76
C GLY A 54 -6.45 -10.43 -1.30
N MET A 55 -5.82 -9.30 -0.98
CA MET A 55 -5.44 -8.95 0.40
C MET A 55 -6.56 -8.21 1.15
N LEU A 56 -7.58 -7.69 0.43
CA LEU A 56 -8.71 -6.98 1.03
C LEU A 56 -9.81 -7.94 1.44
N ALA A 57 -10.59 -7.55 2.45
CA ALA A 57 -11.78 -8.29 2.87
C ALA A 57 -12.86 -8.29 1.77
N GLU A 58 -13.80 -9.24 1.84
CA GLU A 58 -14.90 -9.34 0.88
C GLU A 58 -15.72 -8.03 0.81
N GLY A 59 -16.15 -7.68 -0.41
CA GLY A 59 -16.91 -6.46 -0.69
C GLY A 59 -16.06 -5.21 -0.94
N TRP A 60 -14.81 -5.19 -0.46
CA TRP A 60 -13.87 -4.10 -0.75
C TRP A 60 -13.33 -4.20 -2.17
N ARG A 61 -13.10 -3.06 -2.80
CA ARG A 61 -12.53 -2.98 -4.15
C ARG A 61 -11.27 -2.15 -4.14
N VAL A 62 -10.32 -2.54 -4.97
CA VAL A 62 -9.13 -1.74 -5.26
C VAL A 62 -9.13 -1.33 -6.72
N SER A 63 -8.62 -0.13 -7.00
CA SER A 63 -8.29 0.33 -8.35
C SER A 63 -6.88 0.89 -8.36
N LEU A 64 -6.17 0.70 -9.46
CA LEU A 64 -4.85 1.27 -9.66
C LEU A 64 -5.01 2.71 -10.19
N SER A 65 -4.62 3.69 -9.38
CA SER A 65 -4.78 5.11 -9.70
C SER A 65 -3.54 5.70 -10.36
N GLU A 66 -2.35 5.24 -9.97
CA GLU A 66 -1.08 5.72 -10.54
C GLU A 66 -0.04 4.59 -10.67
N ILE A 67 0.71 4.61 -11.77
CA ILE A 67 1.97 3.87 -11.92
C ILE A 67 3.04 4.86 -12.32
N GLY A 68 4.18 4.86 -11.63
CA GLY A 68 5.21 5.84 -11.90
C GLY A 68 6.60 5.47 -11.40
N CYS A 69 7.52 6.41 -11.60
CA CYS A 69 8.88 6.32 -11.12
C CYS A 69 9.08 7.37 -10.04
N SER A 70 9.24 6.95 -8.79
CA SER A 70 9.45 7.82 -7.64
C SER A 70 10.85 7.66 -7.04
N VAL A 71 11.28 8.66 -6.27
CA VAL A 71 12.48 8.56 -5.42
C VAL A 71 12.16 7.77 -4.16
N ASN A 72 13.16 7.17 -3.53
CA ASN A 72 12.93 6.42 -2.30
C ASN A 72 12.54 7.39 -1.17
N PRO A 73 11.35 7.25 -0.55
CA PRO A 73 10.88 8.12 0.53
C PRO A 73 11.75 8.03 1.78
N ALA A 74 12.46 6.93 2.01
CA ALA A 74 13.44 6.85 3.10
C ALA A 74 14.70 7.70 2.84
N THR A 75 14.94 8.09 1.59
CA THR A 75 16.06 8.96 1.19
C THR A 75 15.66 10.41 0.92
N SER A 76 14.37 10.66 0.64
CA SER A 76 13.80 12.01 0.66
C SER A 76 13.25 12.27 2.06
N ILE A 77 13.99 13.03 2.85
CA ILE A 77 13.60 13.41 4.21
C ILE A 77 12.24 14.12 4.17
N GLU A 78 11.16 13.38 4.39
CA GLU A 78 9.93 13.90 4.98
C GLU A 78 9.65 13.09 6.24
N THR A 79 9.66 13.82 7.34
CA THR A 79 9.68 13.37 8.72
C THR A 79 8.42 12.55 9.05
N ILE A 80 8.49 11.22 8.91
CA ILE A 80 7.42 10.34 9.41
C ILE A 80 7.57 10.21 10.93
N SER A 81 6.78 10.99 11.66
CA SER A 81 6.56 10.80 13.09
C SER A 81 5.69 9.56 13.31
N VAL A 82 6.29 8.38 13.47
CA VAL A 82 5.56 7.16 13.81
C VAL A 82 5.14 7.20 15.28
N VAL A 83 3.84 7.32 15.55
CA VAL A 83 3.27 7.03 16.87
C VAL A 83 3.20 5.50 17.02
N LYS A 84 3.92 4.96 18.00
CA LYS A 84 3.81 3.54 18.36
C LYS A 84 2.53 3.34 19.18
N PHE A 85 1.58 2.58 18.64
CA PHE A 85 0.49 2.04 19.43
C PHE A 85 1.01 0.82 20.18
N GLN A 86 1.06 0.88 21.52
CA GLN A 86 1.24 -0.30 22.35
C GLN A 86 -0.10 -1.03 22.41
N PRO A 87 -0.16 -2.35 22.19
CA PRO A 87 -1.35 -3.11 22.54
C PRO A 87 -1.53 -3.03 24.05
N GLU A 88 -2.71 -2.58 24.49
CA GLU A 88 -3.12 -2.70 25.88
C GLU A 88 -3.12 -4.20 26.24
N GLU A 89 -2.33 -4.58 27.23
CA GLU A 89 -2.43 -5.90 27.85
C GLU A 89 -3.80 -6.00 28.52
N GLU A 90 -4.74 -6.65 27.83
CA GLU A 90 -5.93 -7.20 28.44
C GLU A 90 -5.52 -8.44 29.26
N GLN A 91 -5.50 -8.31 30.58
CA GLN A 91 -5.54 -9.47 31.48
C GLN A 91 -6.54 -9.22 32.61
N ASP A 92 -7.75 -9.69 32.33
CA ASP A 92 -8.70 -10.36 33.22
C ASP A 92 -8.54 -10.14 34.74
N ALA A 93 -9.52 -9.46 35.32
CA ALA A 93 -9.97 -9.72 36.67
C ALA A 93 -11.00 -10.88 36.65
N PRO A 94 -11.50 -11.38 37.78
CA PRO A 94 -10.89 -11.74 39.06
C PRO A 94 -11.18 -13.23 39.40
N GLU A 95 -10.44 -13.87 40.31
CA GLU A 95 -10.90 -15.16 40.89
C GLU A 95 -10.39 -15.35 42.34
N PRO A 96 -11.00 -16.24 43.15
CA PRO A 96 -11.72 -15.86 44.35
C PRO A 96 -11.06 -16.32 45.67
N SER A 97 -11.76 -15.97 46.74
CA SER A 97 -11.60 -16.27 48.17
C SER A 97 -10.87 -17.55 48.58
N GLU A 98 -10.01 -17.43 49.59
CA GLU A 98 -9.98 -18.34 50.75
C GLU A 98 -9.58 -17.59 52.03
#